data_AF-A0A1F9LDI0-F1
#
_entry.id   AF-A0A1F9LDI0-F1
#
_cell.length_a   1.000
_cell.length_b   1.000
_cell.length_c   1.000
_cell.angle_alpha   90.00
_cell.angle_beta   90.00
_cell.angle_gamma   90.00
#
_symmetry.space_group_name_H-M   'P 1'
#
loop_
_entity.id
_entity.type
_entity.pdbx_description
1 polymer ?
#
loop_
_entity_poly.entity_id
_entity_poly.type
_entity_poly.pdbx_seq_one_letter_code
_entity_poly.pdbx_strand_id
1 'polypeptide(L)' 'MQFQKGQKVKVARKSRDEAWEPYMDDFIGLHGFVTDPDTSINDPDALIEVSLEEKGTHRLPQDCLEQIV' A
#
# COMPACT_ATOMS: atom_id res chain seq x y z
N MET A 1 10.86 5.81 -4.26
CA MET A 1 9.93 6.93 -3.96
C MET A 1 9.37 6.67 -2.58
N GLN A 2 9.12 7.69 -1.78
CA GLN A 2 8.57 7.53 -0.43
C GLN A 2 7.11 7.98 -0.41
N PHE A 3 6.25 7.13 0.13
CA PHE A 3 4.86 7.46 0.34
C PHE A 3 4.71 8.45 1.50
N GLN A 4 3.74 9.34 1.39
CA GLN A 4 3.40 10.32 2.41
C GLN A 4 1.93 10.18 2.79
N LYS A 5 1.64 10.46 4.06
CA LYS A 5 0.27 10.48 4.55
C LYS A 5 -0.64 11.38 3.70
N GLY A 6 -1.79 10.86 3.31
CA GLY A 6 -2.78 11.54 2.47
C GLY A 6 -2.53 11.41 0.96
N GLN A 7 -1.42 10.82 0.53
CA GLN A 7 -1.22 10.53 -0.89
C GLN A 7 -2.22 9.50 -1.39
N LYS A 8 -2.81 9.76 -2.55
CA LYS A 8 -3.64 8.80 -3.27
C LYS A 8 -2.76 7.76 -3.95
N VAL A 9 -3.16 6.51 -3.84
CA VAL A 9 -2.43 5.35 -4.38
C VAL A 9 -3.40 4.38 -5.03
N LYS A 10 -2.86 3.53 -5.91
CA LYS A 10 -3.52 2.31 -6.38
C LYS A 10 -2.65 1.10 -6.08
N VAL A 11 -3.28 -0.04 -5.82
CA VAL A 11 -2.58 -1.34 -5.78
C VAL A 11 -2.42 -1.82 -7.23
N ALA A 12 -1.24 -1.67 -7.80
CA ALA A 12 -1.02 -1.89 -9.23
C ALA A 12 -0.72 -3.34 -9.60
N ARG A 13 -0.18 -4.12 -8.66
CA ARG A 13 0.28 -5.49 -8.88
C ARG A 13 0.36 -6.26 -7.56
N LYS A 14 0.52 -7.58 -7.66
CA LYS A 14 0.92 -8.42 -6.54
C LYS A 14 2.32 -8.04 -6.05
N SER A 15 2.50 -7.91 -4.74
CA SER A 15 3.82 -7.72 -4.13
C SER A 15 4.67 -8.99 -4.22
N ARG A 16 6.00 -8.82 -4.21
CA ARG A 16 6.95 -9.93 -4.06
C ARG A 16 7.33 -10.19 -2.59
N ASP A 17 6.85 -9.37 -1.68
CA ASP A 17 7.09 -9.46 -0.26
C ASP A 17 6.38 -10.68 0.37
N GLU A 18 6.97 -11.26 1.40
CA GLU A 18 6.40 -12.41 2.11
C GLU A 18 5.13 -12.08 2.89
N ALA A 19 4.90 -10.80 3.22
CA ALA A 19 3.68 -10.32 3.85
C ALA A 19 2.47 -10.31 2.89
N TRP A 20 2.68 -10.55 1.59
CA TRP A 20 1.58 -10.61 0.63
C TRP A 20 0.80 -11.93 0.75
N GLU A 21 -0.43 -11.82 1.22
CA GLU A 21 -1.32 -12.97 1.39
C GLU A 21 -2.22 -13.19 0.16
N PRO A 22 -2.71 -14.43 -0.10
CA PRO A 22 -3.54 -14.73 -1.27
C PRO A 22 -4.81 -13.88 -1.40
N TYR A 23 -5.45 -13.48 -0.28
CA TYR A 23 -6.64 -12.62 -0.36
C TYR A 23 -6.34 -11.21 -0.84
N MET A 24 -5.09 -10.76 -0.76
CA MET A 24 -4.68 -9.43 -1.20
C MET A 24 -4.67 -9.32 -2.74
N ASP A 25 -4.73 -10.45 -3.46
CA ASP A 25 -4.88 -10.46 -4.91
C ASP A 25 -6.17 -9.72 -5.33
N ASP A 26 -7.22 -9.72 -4.49
CA ASP A 26 -8.47 -8.97 -4.69
C ASP A 26 -8.29 -7.44 -4.52
N PHE A 27 -7.15 -6.99 -4.00
CA PHE A 27 -6.87 -5.56 -3.84
C PHE A 27 -6.32 -4.95 -5.12
N ILE A 28 -5.83 -5.77 -6.05
CA ILE A 28 -5.23 -5.29 -7.30
C ILE A 28 -6.26 -4.50 -8.11
N GLY A 29 -5.92 -3.26 -8.44
CA GLY A 29 -6.77 -2.30 -9.13
C GLY A 29 -7.57 -1.38 -8.20
N LEU A 30 -7.60 -1.64 -6.88
CA LEU A 30 -8.26 -0.76 -5.93
C LEU A 30 -7.46 0.52 -5.69
N HIS A 31 -8.19 1.60 -5.47
CA HIS A 31 -7.63 2.89 -5.06
C HIS A 31 -7.74 3.07 -3.56
N GLY A 32 -6.91 3.96 -3.05
CA GLY A 32 -6.90 4.30 -1.65
C GLY A 32 -6.04 5.51 -1.36
N PHE A 33 -5.78 5.73 -0.08
CA PHE A 33 -4.86 6.74 0.38
C PHE A 33 -4.03 6.24 1.56
N VAL A 34 -2.80 6.75 1.65
CA VAL A 34 -1.87 6.40 2.71
C VAL A 34 -2.33 7.04 4.02
N THR A 35 -2.57 6.23 5.04
CA THR A 35 -2.96 6.71 6.38
C THR A 35 -1.75 6.80 7.32
N ASP A 36 -0.79 5.89 7.17
CA ASP A 36 0.48 5.85 7.89
C ASP A 36 1.59 5.31 6.97
N PRO A 37 2.52 6.16 6.51
CA PRO A 37 3.64 5.73 5.65
C PRO A 37 4.77 5.02 6.41
N ASP A 38 4.57 4.68 7.68
CA ASP A 38 5.58 4.08 8.57
C ASP A 38 6.88 4.92 8.65
N THR A 39 6.72 6.19 9.07
CA THR A 39 7.78 7.22 9.05
C THR A 39 8.98 6.95 9.97
N SER A 40 8.98 5.86 10.74
CA SER A 40 9.94 5.65 11.82
C SER A 40 11.32 5.26 11.32
N ILE A 41 11.39 4.56 10.18
CA ILE A 41 12.63 4.13 9.53
C ILE A 41 12.35 4.26 8.03
N ASN A 42 13.22 4.92 7.27
CA ASN A 42 13.09 5.07 5.82
C ASN A 42 13.35 3.72 5.09
N ASP A 43 12.63 2.68 5.48
CA ASP A 43 12.81 1.30 5.03
C ASP A 43 11.87 1.02 3.84
N PRO A 44 12.42 0.70 2.65
CA PRO A 44 11.60 0.37 1.49
C PRO A 44 10.83 -0.95 1.64
N ASP A 45 11.24 -1.82 2.55
CA ASP A 45 10.62 -3.13 2.81
C ASP A 45 9.56 -3.03 3.93
N ALA A 46 9.40 -1.86 4.56
CA ALA A 46 8.38 -1.64 5.58
C ALA A 46 6.96 -1.61 4.98
N LEU A 47 6.02 -2.19 5.72
CA LEU A 47 4.60 -2.16 5.39
C LEU A 47 3.98 -0.82 5.78
N ILE A 48 3.33 -0.17 4.82
CA ILE A 48 2.62 1.09 5.05
C ILE A 48 1.11 0.86 5.16
N GLU A 49 0.45 1.67 5.96
CA GLU A 49 -1.00 1.61 6.12
C GLU A 49 -1.71 2.42 5.03
N VAL A 50 -2.64 1.76 4.34
CA VAL A 50 -3.45 2.30 3.26
C VAL A 50 -4.92 2.02 3.55
N SER A 51 -5.75 3.05 3.44
CA SER A 51 -7.20 2.89 3.41
C SER A 51 -7.64 2.65 1.97
N LEU A 52 -8.06 1.42 1.66
CA LEU A 52 -8.56 1.00 0.36
C LEU A 52 -10.08 1.17 0.27
N GLU A 53 -10.54 1.63 -0.89
CA GLU A 53 -11.96 1.71 -1.21
C GLU A 53 -12.61 0.32 -1.06
N GLU A 54 -13.76 0.26 -0.38
CA GLU A 54 -14.57 -0.95 -0.17
C GLU A 54 -13.92 -2.10 0.62
N LYS A 55 -12.64 -2.00 0.98
CA LYS A 55 -11.90 -3.02 1.76
C LYS A 55 -11.44 -2.53 3.14
N GLY A 56 -11.46 -1.22 3.39
CA GLY A 56 -11.04 -0.63 4.66
C GLY A 56 -9.51 -0.46 4.74
N THR A 57 -8.99 -0.37 5.95
CA THR A 57 -7.58 -0.06 6.20
C THR A 57 -6.73 -1.33 6.29
N HIS A 58 -5.65 -1.39 5.52
CA HIS A 58 -4.72 -2.53 5.44
C HIS A 58 -3.26 -2.06 5.45
N ARG A 59 -2.36 -2.90 5.96
CA ARG A 59 -0.91 -2.71 5.78
C ARG A 59 -0.44 -3.45 4.55
N LEU A 60 0.22 -2.73 3.65
CA LEU A 60 0.63 -3.24 2.35
C LEU A 60 2.12 -2.97 2.11
N PRO A 61 2.83 -3.89 1.42
CA PRO A 61 4.17 -3.63 0.91
C PRO A 61 4.18 -2.45 -0.05
N GLN A 62 5.24 -1.65 -0.04
CA GLN A 62 5.32 -0.44 -0.88
C GLN A 62 5.48 -0.75 -2.37
N ASP A 63 6.05 -1.91 -2.72
CA ASP A 63 6.33 -2.30 -4.11
C ASP A 63 5.08 -2.61 -4.95
N CYS A 64 3.94 -2.83 -4.30
CA CYS A 64 2.64 -3.06 -4.94
C CYS A 64 1.88 -1.76 -5.24
N LEU A 65 2.30 -0.65 -4.64
CA LEU A 65 1.59 0.63 -4.70
C LEU A 65 2.17 1.54 -5.77
N GLU A 66 1.27 2.25 -6.46
CA GLU A 66 1.63 3.34 -7.36
C GLU A 66 0.90 4.61 -6.91
N GLN A 67 1.64 5.71 -6.81
CA GLN A 67 1.04 7.02 -6.58
C GLN A 67 0.19 7.43 -7.79
N ILE A 68 -1.00 7.94 -7.53
CA ILE A 68 -1.87 8.56 -8.54
C ILE A 68 -2.05 10.05 -8.20
N VAL A 69 -1.93 10.90 -9.23
CA VAL A 69 -2.06 12.37 -9.14
C VAL A 69 -3.51 12.82 -9.32
#